data_AF-A0A0F3MQK2-F1
#
_entry.id   AF-A0A0F3MQK2-F1
#
_cell.length_a   1.000
_cell.length_b   1.000
_cell.length_c   1.000
_cell.angle_alpha   90.00
_cell.angle_beta   90.00
_cell.angle_gamma   90.00
#
_symmetry.space_group_name_H-M   'P 1'
#
loop_
_entity.id
_entity.type
_entity.pdbx_description
1 polymer ?
#
loop_
_entity_poly.entity_id
_entity_poly.type
_entity_poly.pdbx_seq_one_letter_code
_entity_poly.pdbx_strand_id
1 'polypeptide(L)'
;MNPHTKTKQQTVSSFDRYCDKKSDFKSCPKATSFFRSMFEKFNYSEDNFDYVFDYFKNPDNLTKFNELIEPVKIQVSSIRSIILLQNINHDKLVTLQVVLQQLLLNVEKLETLKTLGIKFSNISCILSGTGNNAPKALGELLKAIDATKKY
;
A
#
# COMPACT_ATOMS: atom_id res chain seq x y z
N MET A 1 30.64 -18.63 -35.62
CA MET A 1 29.32 -18.80 -34.97
C MET A 1 29.48 -18.49 -33.49
N ASN A 2 28.82 -17.47 -32.97
CA ASN A 2 28.94 -17.06 -31.58
C ASN A 2 27.75 -17.61 -30.78
N PRO A 3 27.94 -18.57 -29.85
CA PRO A 3 26.87 -19.05 -29.00
C PRO A 3 26.99 -18.32 -27.67
N HIS A 4 26.20 -17.27 -27.42
CA HIS A 4 25.77 -16.82 -26.07
C HIS A 4 24.99 -15.49 -26.17
N THR A 5 23.78 -15.56 -26.70
CA THR A 5 22.69 -14.66 -26.28
C THR A 5 21.71 -15.48 -25.45
N LYS A 6 22.11 -15.85 -24.23
CA LYS A 6 21.13 -16.24 -23.22
C LYS A 6 20.46 -14.95 -22.75
N THR A 7 19.33 -14.61 -23.37
CA THR A 7 18.37 -13.66 -22.82
C THR A 7 18.08 -14.13 -21.40
N LYS A 8 18.52 -13.36 -20.38
CA LYS A 8 18.04 -13.58 -19.01
C LYS A 8 16.52 -13.41 -19.09
N GLN A 9 15.78 -14.51 -19.03
CA GLN A 9 14.35 -14.44 -18.75
C GLN A 9 14.24 -13.75 -17.40
N GLN A 10 13.89 -12.47 -17.43
CA GLN A 10 13.60 -11.69 -16.24
C GLN A 10 12.41 -12.39 -15.59
N THR A 11 12.64 -13.06 -14.46
CA THR A 11 11.59 -13.77 -13.74
C THR A 11 10.47 -12.79 -13.43
N VAL A 12 9.34 -12.93 -14.13
CA VAL A 12 8.14 -12.10 -13.94
C VAL A 12 7.70 -12.24 -12.49
N SER A 13 7.52 -11.12 -11.79
CA SER A 13 7.17 -11.16 -10.36
C SER A 13 5.81 -11.82 -10.15
N SER A 14 5.58 -12.38 -8.97
CA SER A 14 4.28 -12.97 -8.60
C SER A 14 3.14 -11.96 -8.76
N PHE A 15 3.39 -10.70 -8.42
CA PHE A 15 2.42 -9.61 -8.56
C PHE A 15 2.16 -9.22 -10.02
N ASP A 16 3.17 -9.22 -10.89
CA ASP A 16 2.95 -8.94 -12.32
C ASP A 16 2.06 -10.00 -12.96
N ARG A 17 2.27 -11.29 -12.64
CA ARG A 17 1.38 -12.38 -13.09
C ARG A 17 -0.06 -12.21 -12.59
N TYR A 18 -0.22 -11.75 -11.35
CA TYR A 18 -1.54 -11.43 -10.79
C TYR A 18 -2.21 -10.27 -11.55
N CYS A 19 -1.47 -9.21 -11.88
CA CYS A 19 -1.97 -8.08 -12.65
C CYS A 19 -2.34 -8.44 -14.10
N ASP A 20 -1.65 -9.40 -14.72
CA ASP A 20 -1.99 -9.84 -16.08
C ASP A 20 -3.40 -10.42 -16.17
N LYS A 21 -3.87 -11.06 -15.08
CA LYS A 21 -5.22 -11.63 -14.94
C LYS A 21 -6.28 -10.62 -14.49
N LYS A 22 -5.88 -9.47 -13.93
CA LYS A 22 -6.78 -8.46 -13.35
C LYS A 22 -6.60 -7.12 -14.08
N SER A 23 -7.49 -6.81 -15.01
CA SER A 23 -7.42 -5.61 -15.86
C SER A 23 -7.32 -4.29 -15.10
N ASP A 24 -7.88 -4.22 -13.90
CA ASP A 24 -8.03 -2.97 -13.14
C ASP A 24 -6.69 -2.38 -12.70
N PHE A 25 -5.67 -3.22 -12.48
CA PHE A 25 -4.32 -2.75 -12.18
C PHE A 25 -3.65 -2.11 -13.41
N LYS A 26 -4.04 -2.49 -14.63
CA LYS A 26 -3.48 -1.91 -15.86
C LYS A 26 -3.92 -0.46 -16.07
N SER A 27 -5.12 -0.08 -15.61
CA SER A 27 -5.61 1.30 -15.65
C SER A 27 -5.08 2.18 -14.51
N CYS A 28 -4.44 1.58 -13.48
CA CYS A 28 -3.97 2.27 -12.28
C CYS A 28 -2.43 2.18 -12.12
N PRO A 29 -1.64 2.87 -12.97
CA PRO A 29 -0.19 2.65 -13.07
C PRO A 29 0.60 3.01 -11.79
N LYS A 30 0.15 4.02 -11.02
CA LYS A 30 0.83 4.42 -9.78
C LYS A 30 0.60 3.38 -8.69
N ALA A 31 -0.65 2.93 -8.52
CA ALA A 31 -0.99 1.85 -7.60
C ALA A 31 -0.25 0.55 -7.97
N THR A 32 -0.22 0.21 -9.25
CA THR A 32 0.49 -0.97 -9.75
C THR A 32 1.99 -0.90 -9.48
N SER A 33 2.63 0.24 -9.72
CA SER A 33 4.04 0.43 -9.38
C SER A 33 4.29 0.33 -7.87
N PHE A 34 3.43 0.96 -7.07
CA PHE A 34 3.48 0.93 -5.60
C PHE A 34 3.41 -0.52 -5.08
N PHE A 35 2.39 -1.28 -5.49
CA PHE A 35 2.20 -2.66 -5.04
C PHE A 35 3.26 -3.60 -5.61
N ARG A 36 3.75 -3.39 -6.84
CA ARG A 36 4.90 -4.14 -7.36
C ARG A 36 6.10 -4.02 -6.43
N SER A 37 6.48 -2.80 -6.06
CA SER A 37 7.59 -2.59 -5.12
C SER A 37 7.28 -3.11 -3.71
N MET A 38 6.02 -3.05 -3.28
CA MET A 38 5.57 -3.63 -2.01
C MET A 38 5.82 -5.14 -1.94
N PHE A 39 5.51 -5.86 -3.03
CA PHE A 39 5.52 -7.32 -3.10
C PHE A 39 6.74 -7.94 -3.79
N GLU A 40 7.69 -7.14 -4.31
CA GLU A 40 8.85 -7.61 -5.08
C GLU A 40 9.75 -8.65 -4.36
N LYS A 41 9.76 -8.66 -3.03
CA LYS A 41 10.72 -9.43 -2.22
C LYS A 41 10.30 -10.87 -1.93
N PHE A 42 9.02 -11.20 -2.10
CA PHE A 42 8.50 -12.51 -1.72
C PHE A 42 7.61 -13.09 -2.83
N ASN A 43 7.50 -14.42 -2.83
CA ASN A 43 6.60 -15.12 -3.74
C ASN A 43 5.24 -15.31 -3.06
N TYR A 44 4.29 -14.44 -3.38
CA TYR A 44 2.92 -14.54 -2.87
C TYR A 44 2.08 -15.41 -3.82
N SER A 45 1.15 -16.18 -3.25
CA SER A 45 0.11 -16.85 -4.01
C SER A 45 -0.93 -15.84 -4.52
N GLU A 46 -1.76 -16.27 -5.46
CA GLU A 46 -2.92 -15.48 -5.89
C GLU A 46 -3.91 -15.25 -4.74
N ASP A 47 -4.13 -16.26 -3.89
CA ASP A 47 -4.99 -16.13 -2.70
C ASP A 47 -4.49 -15.03 -1.74
N ASN A 48 -3.17 -14.90 -1.56
CA ASN A 48 -2.61 -13.82 -0.73
C ASN A 48 -2.94 -12.44 -1.32
N PHE A 49 -2.88 -12.31 -2.65
CA PHE A 49 -3.23 -11.06 -3.33
C PHE A 49 -4.72 -10.81 -3.31
N ASP A 50 -5.56 -11.79 -3.66
CA ASP A 50 -7.02 -11.66 -3.61
C ASP A 50 -7.47 -11.30 -2.19
N TYR A 51 -6.80 -11.81 -1.15
CA TYR A 51 -7.04 -11.41 0.23
C TYR A 51 -6.70 -9.92 0.47
N VAL A 52 -5.47 -9.48 0.21
CA VAL A 52 -5.07 -8.07 0.41
C VAL A 52 -5.92 -7.10 -0.42
N PHE A 53 -6.28 -7.51 -1.63
CA PHE A 53 -7.00 -6.69 -2.60
C PHE A 53 -8.51 -6.92 -2.60
N ASP A 54 -9.06 -7.70 -1.67
CA ASP A 54 -10.51 -7.93 -1.59
C ASP A 54 -11.28 -6.61 -1.48
N TYR A 55 -10.77 -5.67 -0.68
CA TYR A 55 -11.33 -4.31 -0.56
C TYR A 55 -11.22 -3.49 -1.86
N PHE A 56 -10.25 -3.80 -2.72
CA PHE A 56 -10.02 -3.15 -4.01
C PHE A 56 -10.85 -3.77 -5.15
N LYS A 57 -11.63 -4.83 -4.90
CA LYS A 57 -12.56 -5.39 -5.90
C LYS A 57 -13.65 -4.39 -6.33
N ASN A 58 -13.93 -3.37 -5.52
CA ASN A 58 -14.61 -2.19 -6.02
C ASN A 58 -13.60 -1.37 -6.86
N PRO A 59 -13.77 -1.25 -8.18
CA PRO A 59 -12.80 -0.60 -9.06
C PRO A 59 -12.54 0.87 -8.70
N ASP A 60 -13.50 1.53 -8.04
CA ASP A 60 -13.33 2.90 -7.55
C ASP A 60 -12.25 2.99 -6.47
N ASN A 61 -12.08 1.95 -5.65
CA ASN A 61 -11.10 1.96 -4.56
C ASN A 61 -9.66 1.93 -5.08
N LEU A 62 -9.40 1.17 -6.15
CA LEU A 62 -8.08 1.14 -6.78
C LEU A 62 -7.76 2.46 -7.46
N THR A 63 -8.74 3.04 -8.15
CA THR A 63 -8.64 4.36 -8.77
C THR A 63 -8.36 5.45 -7.72
N LYS A 64 -9.14 5.48 -6.63
CA LYS A 64 -8.93 6.40 -5.50
C LYS A 64 -7.54 6.25 -4.88
N PHE A 65 -7.07 5.02 -4.68
CA PHE A 65 -5.73 4.81 -4.13
C PHE A 65 -4.65 5.30 -5.10
N ASN A 66 -4.81 5.01 -6.41
CA ASN A 66 -3.92 5.48 -7.45
C ASN A 66 -3.83 7.03 -7.48
N GLU A 67 -4.94 7.72 -7.24
CA GLU A 67 -5.01 9.18 -7.14
C GLU A 67 -4.44 9.70 -5.82
N LEU A 68 -4.56 8.95 -4.72
CA LEU A 68 -4.09 9.33 -3.38
C LEU A 68 -2.56 9.29 -3.20
N ILE A 69 -1.89 8.30 -3.82
CA ILE A 69 -0.46 8.01 -3.59
C ILE A 69 0.42 9.25 -3.77
N GLU A 70 0.25 9.96 -4.89
CA GLU A 70 1.14 11.05 -5.28
C GLU A 70 0.89 12.33 -4.47
N PRO A 71 -0.35 12.83 -4.33
CA PRO A 71 -0.62 14.03 -3.55
C PRO A 71 -0.20 13.90 -2.09
N VAL A 72 -0.43 12.74 -1.46
CA VAL A 72 -0.10 12.49 -0.04
C VAL A 72 1.35 12.01 0.14
N LYS A 73 2.04 11.66 -0.95
CA LYS A 73 3.41 11.13 -0.98
C LYS A 73 3.56 9.85 -0.16
N ILE A 74 2.63 8.91 -0.35
CA ILE A 74 2.64 7.61 0.33
C ILE A 74 3.75 6.74 -0.27
N GLN A 75 4.68 6.29 0.57
CA GLN A 75 5.81 5.46 0.14
C GLN A 75 5.66 4.02 0.65
N VAL A 76 6.18 3.07 -0.11
CA VAL A 76 6.25 1.65 0.30
C VAL A 76 7.05 1.49 1.59
N SER A 77 8.14 2.24 1.76
CA SER A 77 8.95 2.26 2.98
C SER A 77 8.14 2.69 4.21
N SER A 78 7.25 3.67 4.06
CA SER A 78 6.37 4.13 5.13
C SER A 78 5.43 3.02 5.59
N ILE A 79 4.73 2.37 4.65
CA ILE A 79 3.82 1.26 4.97
C ILE A 79 4.59 0.09 5.60
N ARG A 80 5.78 -0.25 5.07
CA ARG A 80 6.65 -1.29 5.64
C ARG A 80 7.05 -0.98 7.08
N SER A 81 7.41 0.27 7.37
CA SER A 81 7.84 0.73 8.70
C SER A 81 6.70 0.66 9.72
N ILE A 82 5.50 1.09 9.33
CA ILE A 82 4.31 1.06 10.18
C ILE A 82 3.98 -0.41 10.55
N ILE A 83 3.92 -1.31 9.58
CA ILE A 83 3.47 -2.71 9.76
C ILE A 83 4.59 -3.66 10.22
N LEU A 84 5.85 -3.22 10.21
CA LEU A 84 7.03 -4.10 10.35
C LEU A 84 6.99 -5.29 9.38
N LEU A 85 6.79 -4.97 8.10
CA LEU A 85 6.65 -5.95 7.04
C LEU A 85 8.01 -6.57 6.64
N GLN A 86 8.58 -7.39 7.52
CA GLN A 86 9.85 -8.11 7.34
C GLN A 86 9.65 -9.61 7.07
N ASN A 87 8.76 -10.26 7.85
CA ASN A 87 8.33 -11.66 7.64
C ASN A 87 6.84 -11.70 7.30
N ILE A 88 6.47 -12.10 6.09
CA ILE A 88 5.07 -12.17 5.66
C ILE A 88 4.42 -13.42 6.26
N ASN A 89 3.28 -13.21 6.92
CA ASN A 89 2.34 -14.25 7.32
C ASN A 89 0.92 -13.71 7.12
N HIS A 90 -0.07 -14.56 7.38
CA HIS A 90 -1.48 -14.18 7.24
C HIS A 90 -1.82 -12.91 8.04
N ASP A 91 -1.41 -12.81 9.31
CA ASP A 91 -1.68 -11.65 10.17
C ASP A 91 -1.14 -10.33 9.59
N LYS A 92 0.02 -10.37 8.94
CA LYS A 92 0.56 -9.17 8.27
C LYS A 92 -0.15 -8.83 6.98
N LEU A 93 -0.67 -9.82 6.25
CA LEU A 93 -1.55 -9.57 5.11
C LEU A 93 -2.86 -8.92 5.57
N VAL A 94 -3.45 -9.39 6.68
CA VAL A 94 -4.61 -8.76 7.34
C VAL A 94 -4.27 -7.32 7.71
N THR A 95 -3.16 -7.12 8.41
CA THR A 95 -2.73 -5.79 8.85
C THR A 95 -2.52 -4.85 7.66
N LEU A 96 -1.88 -5.32 6.59
CA LEU A 96 -1.68 -4.56 5.36
C LEU A 96 -3.01 -4.19 4.69
N GLN A 97 -3.92 -5.14 4.54
CA GLN A 97 -5.25 -4.90 3.99
C GLN A 97 -5.98 -3.79 4.77
N VAL A 98 -6.01 -3.89 6.11
CA VAL A 98 -6.73 -2.91 6.94
C VAL A 98 -6.04 -1.55 6.94
N VAL A 99 -4.69 -1.48 6.92
CA VAL A 99 -3.98 -0.20 6.76
C VAL A 99 -4.33 0.46 5.42
N LEU A 100 -4.31 -0.29 4.31
CA LEU A 100 -4.69 0.24 2.99
C LEU A 100 -6.14 0.73 2.98
N GLN A 101 -7.06 -0.01 3.61
CA GLN A 101 -8.44 0.40 3.80
C GLN A 101 -8.55 1.71 4.61
N GLN A 102 -7.81 1.84 5.71
CA GLN A 102 -7.81 3.06 6.53
C GLN A 102 -7.32 4.29 5.76
N LEU A 103 -6.33 4.12 4.86
CA LEU A 103 -5.88 5.21 3.99
C LEU A 103 -7.00 5.70 3.06
N LEU A 104 -7.75 4.76 2.47
CA LEU A 104 -8.87 5.08 1.57
C LEU A 104 -10.08 5.69 2.29
N LEU A 105 -10.37 5.25 3.52
CA LEU A 105 -11.47 5.80 4.31
C LEU A 105 -11.17 7.20 4.86
N ASN A 106 -9.91 7.66 4.80
CA ASN A 106 -9.47 8.92 5.41
C ASN A 106 -8.71 9.83 4.43
N VAL A 107 -8.99 9.73 3.13
CA VAL A 107 -8.37 10.56 2.08
C VAL A 107 -8.37 12.05 2.44
N GLU A 108 -9.53 12.62 2.77
CA GLU A 108 -9.67 14.05 3.10
C GLU A 108 -8.80 14.47 4.29
N LYS A 109 -8.64 13.59 5.29
CA LYS A 109 -7.81 13.87 6.47
C LYS A 109 -6.33 13.84 6.11
N LEU A 110 -5.91 12.88 5.30
CA LEU A 110 -4.53 12.79 4.81
C LEU A 110 -4.16 14.02 3.97
N GLU A 111 -5.09 14.51 3.14
CA GLU A 111 -4.92 15.74 2.38
C GLU A 111 -4.89 17.00 3.27
N THR A 112 -5.73 17.02 4.32
CA THR A 112 -5.71 18.09 5.33
C THR A 112 -4.34 18.16 6.02
N LEU A 113 -3.82 17.03 6.50
CA LEU A 113 -2.49 16.95 7.12
C LEU A 113 -1.40 17.46 6.19
N LYS A 114 -1.43 17.03 4.93
CA LYS A 114 -0.48 17.49 3.92
C LYS A 114 -0.55 19.01 3.74
N THR A 115 -1.76 19.58 3.68
CA THR A 115 -1.97 21.05 3.58
C THR A 115 -1.42 21.78 4.81
N LEU A 116 -1.50 21.16 5.99
CA LEU A 116 -0.88 21.65 7.23
C LEU A 116 0.65 21.41 7.30
N GLY A 117 1.27 20.92 6.22
CA GLY A 117 2.71 20.65 6.17
C GLY A 117 3.14 19.33 6.84
N ILE A 118 2.20 18.54 7.35
CA ILE A 118 2.44 17.23 7.97
C ILE A 118 2.47 16.18 6.87
N LYS A 119 3.67 15.71 6.52
CA LYS A 119 3.86 14.72 5.45
C LYS A 119 3.52 13.31 5.95
N PHE A 120 3.14 12.41 5.04
CA PHE A 120 2.93 11.00 5.38
C PHE A 120 4.17 10.34 6.01
N SER A 121 5.38 10.77 5.65
CA SER A 121 6.62 10.32 6.29
C SER A 121 6.70 10.67 7.77
N ASN A 122 6.13 11.80 8.21
CA ASN A 122 6.05 12.16 9.63
C ASN A 122 5.10 11.20 10.37
N ILE A 123 3.93 10.93 9.78
CA ILE A 123 2.95 9.96 10.32
C ILE A 123 3.60 8.59 10.44
N SER A 124 4.29 8.14 9.38
CA SER A 124 5.00 6.87 9.38
C SER A 124 6.10 6.79 10.43
N CYS A 125 6.78 7.90 10.73
CA CYS A 125 7.80 7.94 11.77
C CYS A 125 7.17 7.73 13.15
N ILE A 126 6.06 8.42 13.42
CA ILE A 126 5.29 8.28 14.68
C ILE A 126 4.75 6.85 14.85
N LEU A 127 4.23 6.27 13.77
CA LEU A 127 3.61 4.94 13.77
C LEU A 127 4.60 3.80 13.48
N SER A 128 5.90 4.11 13.36
CA SER A 128 6.92 3.12 13.06
C SER A 128 6.97 2.06 14.16
N GLY A 129 6.98 0.79 13.77
CA GLY A 129 7.07 -0.30 14.74
C GLY A 129 5.75 -0.71 15.39
N THR A 130 4.61 -0.10 15.00
CA THR A 130 3.29 -0.48 15.53
C THR A 130 2.90 -1.92 15.17
N GLY A 131 3.41 -2.46 14.06
CA GLY A 131 3.23 -3.85 13.69
C GLY A 131 1.76 -4.18 13.47
N ASN A 132 1.26 -5.24 14.13
CA ASN A 132 -0.15 -5.64 14.05
C ASN A 132 -1.12 -4.58 14.63
N ASN A 133 -0.64 -3.65 15.46
CA ASN A 133 -1.46 -2.56 15.99
C ASN A 133 -1.56 -1.35 15.04
N ALA A 134 -0.88 -1.40 13.88
CA ALA A 134 -0.86 -0.32 12.90
C ALA A 134 -2.26 0.22 12.51
N PRO A 135 -3.27 -0.62 12.24
CA PRO A 135 -4.58 -0.11 11.84
C PRO A 135 -5.24 0.72 12.95
N LYS A 136 -5.14 0.25 14.20
CA LYS A 136 -5.69 0.95 15.35
C LYS A 136 -4.96 2.28 15.57
N ALA A 137 -3.63 2.25 15.59
CA ALA A 137 -2.82 3.44 15.81
C ALA A 137 -3.01 4.51 14.71
N LEU A 138 -3.08 4.10 13.44
CA LEU A 138 -3.39 4.99 12.33
C LEU A 138 -4.80 5.58 12.46
N GLY A 139 -5.80 4.75 12.78
CA GLY A 139 -7.17 5.20 12.99
C GLY A 139 -7.31 6.19 14.15
N GLU A 140 -6.62 5.97 15.27
CA GLU A 140 -6.60 6.88 16.42
C GLU A 140 -5.92 8.22 16.08
N LEU A 141 -4.78 8.19 15.39
CA LEU A 141 -4.11 9.40 14.90
C LEU A 141 -5.03 10.21 13.98
N LEU A 142 -5.71 9.54 13.06
CA LEU A 142 -6.61 10.19 12.11
C LEU A 142 -7.85 10.78 12.78
N LYS A 143 -8.40 10.11 13.80
CA LYS A 143 -9.50 10.65 14.62
C LYS A 143 -9.08 11.86 15.46
N ALA A 144 -7.86 11.88 15.98
CA ALA A 144 -7.37 13.00 16.78
C ALA A 144 -7.34 14.32 15.99
N ILE A 145 -7.11 14.26 14.68
CA ILE A 145 -7.12 15.45 13.80
C ILE A 145 -8.51 16.07 13.71
N ASP A 146 -9.58 15.27 13.67
CA ASP A 146 -10.95 15.80 13.65
C ASP A 146 -11.29 16.54 14.95
N ALA A 147 -10.75 16.07 16.09
CA ALA A 147 -10.95 16.73 17.38
C ALA A 147 -10.29 18.12 17.45
N THR A 148 -9.25 18.37 16.65
CA THR A 148 -8.54 19.66 16.60
C THR A 148 -9.24 20.73 15.76
N LYS A 149 -10.22 20.36 14.92
CA LYS A 149 -11.03 21.32 14.12
C LYS A 149 -12.09 22.09 14.93
N LYS A 150 -12.17 21.86 16.25
CA LYS A 150 -13.20 22.44 17.14
C LYS A 150 -12.75 23.72 17.88
N TYR A 151 -11.61 24.30 17.53
CA TYR A 151 -11.09 25.55 18.08
C TYR A 151 -10.65 26.47 16.96
#